data_AF-A0A0G2FIC6-F1
#
_entry.id   AF-A0A0G2FIC6-F1
#
_cell.length_a   1.000
_cell.length_b   1.000
_cell.length_c   1.000
_cell.angle_alpha   90.00
_cell.angle_beta   90.00
_cell.angle_gamma   90.00
#
_symmetry.space_group_name_H-M   'P 1'
#
loop_
_entity.id
_entity.type
_entity.pdbx_description
1 polymer ?
#
loop_
_entity_poly.entity_id
_entity_poly.type
_entity_poly.pdbx_seq_one_letter_code
_entity_poly.pdbx_strand_id
1 'polypeptide(L)'
;MKARQGQDRVIVPTLEIIAFLLSVGLYQRTKTVDFKSLCLQAQKASYKTGNVRKLAACVRVYGGIANIGSDSGRLAPMASDTLGQKRQDAVVEARKRLGALMLHPWPRVRTSVVDELWNVLSGHETDKAGRLKGVDWGTAAKGSLKQFGSDLGL
;
A
#
# COMPACT_ATOMS: atom_id res chain seq x y z
N MET A 1 13.54 -8.57 -6.01
CA MET A 1 12.32 -9.39 -5.80
C MET A 1 12.03 -10.40 -6.92
N LYS A 2 12.00 -10.00 -8.22
CA LYS A 2 11.57 -10.87 -9.34
C LYS A 2 12.19 -12.28 -9.36
N ALA A 3 13.50 -12.40 -9.16
CA ALA A 3 14.22 -13.69 -9.18
C ALA A 3 13.95 -14.62 -7.99
N ARG A 4 13.25 -14.14 -6.95
CA ARG A 4 13.00 -14.89 -5.70
C ARG A 4 11.49 -15.11 -5.46
N GLN A 5 10.64 -14.88 -6.46
CA GLN A 5 9.19 -15.11 -6.35
C GLN A 5 8.91 -16.56 -5.91
N GLY A 6 7.92 -16.74 -5.04
CA GLY A 6 7.59 -18.03 -4.43
C GLY A 6 8.50 -18.46 -3.26
N GLN A 7 9.66 -17.81 -3.05
CA GLN A 7 10.54 -18.08 -1.91
C GLN A 7 10.14 -17.20 -0.73
N ASP A 8 9.07 -17.56 -0.04
CA ASP A 8 8.49 -16.75 1.05
C ASP A 8 9.51 -16.38 2.14
N ARG A 9 10.47 -17.26 2.45
CA ARG A 9 11.58 -17.01 3.39
C ARG A 9 12.46 -15.81 3.01
N VAL A 10 12.48 -15.42 1.74
CA VAL A 10 13.24 -14.26 1.23
C VAL A 10 12.29 -13.09 0.96
N ILE A 11 11.14 -13.36 0.34
CA ILE A 11 10.22 -12.33 -0.11
C ILE A 11 9.59 -11.58 1.05
N VAL A 12 9.17 -12.26 2.12
CA VAL A 12 8.51 -11.61 3.26
C VAL A 12 9.46 -10.62 3.95
N PRO A 13 10.68 -11.01 4.40
CA PRO A 13 11.61 -10.05 4.99
C PRO A 13 11.99 -8.91 4.04
N THR A 14 12.12 -9.20 2.74
CA THR A 14 12.42 -8.16 1.73
C THR A 14 11.31 -7.12 1.66
N LEU A 15 10.04 -7.56 1.63
CA LEU A 15 8.88 -6.66 1.63
C LEU A 15 8.82 -5.83 2.92
N GLU A 16 9.18 -6.41 4.06
CA GLU A 16 9.20 -5.70 5.35
C GLU A 16 10.28 -4.62 5.40
N ILE A 17 11.48 -4.91 4.89
CA ILE A 17 12.55 -3.91 4.75
C ILE A 17 12.11 -2.80 3.80
N ILE A 18 11.50 -3.14 2.67
CA ILE A 18 10.95 -2.16 1.72
C ILE A 18 9.90 -1.27 2.39
N ALA A 19 8.96 -1.86 3.12
CA ALA A 19 7.92 -1.14 3.85
C ALA A 19 8.53 -0.20 4.91
N PHE A 20 9.55 -0.66 5.63
CA PHE A 20 10.30 0.18 6.57
C PHE A 20 10.99 1.36 5.87
N LEU A 21 11.70 1.13 4.76
CA LEU A 21 12.37 2.19 4.01
C LEU A 21 11.40 3.24 3.45
N LEU A 22 10.17 2.83 3.12
CA LEU A 22 9.07 3.73 2.74
C LEU A 22 8.56 4.52 3.96
N SER A 23 8.36 3.87 5.11
CA SER A 23 7.80 4.52 6.31
C SER A 23 8.74 5.56 6.91
N VAL A 24 10.05 5.32 6.89
CA VAL A 24 11.05 6.29 7.38
C VAL A 24 11.45 7.35 6.34
N GLY A 25 10.85 7.33 5.15
CA GLY A 25 11.08 8.35 4.12
C GLY A 25 12.37 8.19 3.30
N LEU A 26 13.07 7.06 3.40
CA LEU A 26 14.34 6.86 2.70
C LEU A 26 14.15 6.62 1.19
N TYR A 27 13.12 5.86 0.80
CA TYR A 27 12.84 5.62 -0.62
C TYR A 27 12.37 6.88 -1.36
N GLN A 28 11.68 7.79 -0.68
CA GLN A 28 11.21 9.07 -1.21
C GLN A 28 12.38 9.98 -1.63
N ARG A 29 13.55 9.80 -1.00
CA ARG A 29 14.79 10.53 -1.31
C ARG A 29 15.63 9.89 -2.42
N THR A 30 15.30 8.68 -2.84
CA THR A 30 16.01 8.01 -3.96
C THR A 30 15.55 8.58 -5.30
N LYS A 31 16.46 8.72 -6.27
CA LYS A 31 16.16 9.31 -7.58
C LYS A 31 15.84 8.30 -8.69
N THR A 32 16.08 7.01 -8.43
CA THR A 32 16.18 5.97 -9.46
C THR A 32 15.21 4.80 -9.26
N VAL A 33 14.45 4.79 -8.15
CA VAL A 33 13.53 3.69 -7.85
C VAL A 33 12.30 3.74 -8.76
N ASP A 34 12.05 2.64 -9.47
CA ASP A 34 10.83 2.41 -10.22
C ASP A 34 9.72 1.89 -9.29
N PHE A 35 8.97 2.81 -8.69
CA PHE A 35 7.87 2.48 -7.77
C PHE A 35 6.73 1.70 -8.45
N LYS A 36 6.52 1.89 -9.76
CA LYS A 36 5.50 1.14 -10.51
C LYS A 36 5.88 -0.33 -10.60
N SER A 37 7.14 -0.61 -10.91
CA SER A 37 7.70 -1.96 -10.89
C SER A 37 7.63 -2.57 -9.48
N LEU A 38 7.97 -1.80 -8.44
CA LEU A 38 7.87 -2.25 -7.05
C LEU A 38 6.44 -2.66 -6.68
N CYS A 39 5.45 -1.82 -6.98
CA CYS A 39 4.03 -2.11 -6.75
C CYS A 39 3.60 -3.40 -7.48
N LEU A 40 4.01 -3.58 -8.74
CA LEU A 40 3.76 -4.80 -9.50
C LEU A 40 4.42 -6.05 -8.88
N GLN A 41 5.62 -5.93 -8.31
CA GLN A 41 6.27 -7.05 -7.62
C GLN A 41 5.57 -7.44 -6.32
N ALA A 42 5.07 -6.46 -5.56
CA ALA A 42 4.24 -6.70 -4.39
C ALA A 42 2.91 -7.36 -4.79
N GLN A 43 2.30 -6.93 -5.90
CA GLN A 43 1.09 -7.55 -6.45
C GLN A 43 1.31 -9.02 -6.77
N LYS A 44 2.38 -9.34 -7.49
CA LYS A 44 2.75 -10.73 -7.81
C LYS A 44 2.99 -11.56 -6.56
N ALA A 45 3.63 -10.99 -5.54
CA ALA A 45 3.87 -11.68 -4.27
C ALA A 45 2.56 -11.93 -3.48
N SER A 46 1.57 -11.05 -3.59
CA SER A 46 0.26 -11.16 -2.94
C SER A 46 -0.76 -12.02 -3.71
N TYR A 47 -0.50 -12.35 -4.98
CA TYR A 47 -1.46 -13.06 -5.81
C TYR A 47 -1.71 -14.50 -5.32
N LYS A 48 -2.97 -14.82 -5.05
CA LYS A 48 -3.45 -16.16 -4.64
C LYS A 48 -2.66 -16.81 -3.49
N THR A 49 -2.05 -16.03 -2.61
CA THR A 49 -1.24 -16.57 -1.50
C THR A 49 -2.07 -16.83 -0.25
N GLY A 50 -1.82 -17.97 0.40
CA GLY A 50 -2.29 -18.37 1.74
C GLY A 50 -1.63 -17.62 2.92
N ASN A 51 -0.57 -16.85 2.65
CA ASN A 51 0.31 -16.34 3.69
C ASN A 51 -0.11 -14.94 4.17
N VAL A 52 -0.79 -14.89 5.32
CA VAL A 52 -1.25 -13.63 5.96
C VAL A 52 -0.10 -12.65 6.21
N ARG A 53 1.07 -13.13 6.65
CA ARG A 53 2.23 -12.26 6.94
C ARG A 53 2.76 -11.61 5.67
N LYS A 54 2.82 -12.37 4.57
CA LYS A 54 3.20 -11.85 3.24
C LYS A 54 2.19 -10.81 2.75
N LEU A 55 0.89 -11.06 2.90
CA LEU A 55 -0.13 -10.08 2.55
C LEU A 55 0.00 -8.80 3.38
N ALA A 56 0.18 -8.90 4.68
CA ALA A 56 0.38 -7.74 5.56
C ALA A 56 1.65 -6.95 5.18
N ALA A 57 2.72 -7.63 4.76
CA ALA A 57 3.91 -6.96 4.24
C ALA A 57 3.62 -6.22 2.91
N CYS A 58 2.90 -6.84 1.97
CA CYS A 58 2.46 -6.17 0.74
C CYS A 58 1.56 -4.95 1.03
N VAL A 59 0.63 -5.06 1.98
CA VAL A 59 -0.25 -3.97 2.41
C VAL A 59 0.57 -2.76 2.86
N ARG A 60 1.56 -2.97 3.75
CA ARG A 60 2.47 -1.92 4.20
C ARG A 60 3.28 -1.29 3.06
N VAL A 61 3.70 -2.08 2.07
CA VAL A 61 4.35 -1.54 0.86
C VAL A 61 3.40 -0.66 0.06
N TYR A 62 2.15 -1.08 -0.15
CA TYR A 62 1.16 -0.23 -0.83
C TYR A 62 0.86 1.05 -0.04
N GLY A 63 0.68 0.97 1.28
CA GLY A 63 0.50 2.15 2.14
C GLY A 63 1.66 3.13 2.01
N GLY A 64 2.89 2.64 2.11
CA GLY A 64 4.10 3.43 1.92
C GLY A 64 4.18 4.11 0.54
N ILE A 65 3.82 3.41 -0.55
CA ILE A 65 3.79 3.97 -1.91
C ILE A 65 2.65 4.99 -2.04
N ALA A 66 1.45 4.68 -1.55
CA ALA A 66 0.30 5.57 -1.61
C ALA A 66 0.52 6.89 -0.86
N ASN A 67 1.38 6.89 0.16
CA ASN A 67 1.72 8.06 0.95
C ASN A 67 2.85 8.93 0.35
N ILE A 68 3.51 8.50 -0.74
CA ILE A 68 4.59 9.27 -1.38
C ILE A 68 4.08 10.63 -1.87
N GLY A 69 2.83 10.73 -2.35
CA GLY A 69 2.26 11.99 -2.85
C GLY A 69 1.89 13.00 -1.77
N SER A 70 1.76 12.56 -0.52
CA SER A 70 1.25 13.35 0.61
C SER A 70 2.32 14.28 1.22
N ASP A 71 3.59 13.87 1.23
CA ASP A 71 4.67 14.56 1.95
C ASP A 71 5.69 15.20 0.99
N SER A 72 5.27 16.27 0.29
CA SER A 72 6.05 16.90 -0.79
C SER A 72 7.44 17.40 -0.35
N GLY A 73 7.62 17.73 0.94
CA GLY A 73 8.88 18.23 1.48
C GLY A 73 10.01 17.19 1.56
N ARG A 74 9.71 15.89 1.41
CA ARG A 74 10.70 14.80 1.52
C ARG A 74 11.02 14.13 0.18
N LEU A 75 10.40 14.57 -0.91
CA LEU A 75 10.54 13.96 -2.22
C LEU A 75 11.75 14.50 -2.96
N ALA A 76 12.71 13.63 -3.25
CA ALA A 76 13.74 13.98 -4.23
C ALA A 76 13.12 14.05 -5.64
N PRO A 77 13.65 14.92 -6.54
CA PRO A 77 13.30 14.89 -7.96
C PRO A 77 13.81 13.59 -8.60
N MET A 78 13.02 13.02 -9.50
CA MET A 78 13.41 11.80 -10.23
C MET A 78 14.49 12.07 -11.24
N ALA A 79 15.34 11.06 -11.45
CA ALA A 79 16.43 11.13 -12.41
C ALA A 79 15.94 11.28 -13.86
N SER A 80 14.65 10.97 -14.13
CA SER A 80 14.00 11.20 -15.40
C SER A 80 12.50 11.43 -15.24
N ASP A 81 11.90 12.12 -16.21
CA ASP A 81 10.44 12.36 -16.26
C ASP A 81 9.66 11.06 -16.32
N THR A 82 10.18 10.05 -17.03
CA THR A 82 9.59 8.70 -17.09
C THR A 82 9.47 8.07 -15.70
N LEU A 83 10.49 8.22 -14.84
CA LEU A 83 10.43 7.74 -13.46
C LEU A 83 9.49 8.60 -12.61
N GLY A 84 9.43 9.91 -12.86
CA GLY A 84 8.45 10.81 -12.27
C GLY A 84 7.01 10.38 -12.54
N GLN A 85 6.67 10.09 -13.80
CA GLN A 85 5.35 9.60 -14.19
C GLN A 85 5.06 8.23 -13.57
N LYS A 86 6.01 7.29 -13.63
CA LYS A 86 5.85 5.97 -13.01
C LYS A 86 5.61 6.04 -11.50
N ARG A 87 6.20 7.02 -10.80
CA ARG A 87 5.91 7.26 -9.38
C ARG A 87 4.45 7.64 -9.18
N GLN A 88 3.91 8.57 -9.98
CA GLN A 88 2.51 8.97 -9.87
C GLN A 88 1.55 7.82 -10.18
N ASP A 89 1.84 7.05 -11.24
CA ASP A 89 1.09 5.84 -11.57
C ASP A 89 1.09 4.83 -10.41
N ALA A 90 2.23 4.68 -9.72
CA ALA A 90 2.37 3.76 -8.61
C ALA A 90 1.55 4.17 -7.38
N VAL A 91 1.44 5.47 -7.10
CA VAL A 91 0.59 6.01 -6.02
C VAL A 91 -0.87 5.63 -6.26
N VAL A 92 -1.37 5.86 -7.48
CA VAL A 92 -2.74 5.52 -7.88
C VAL A 92 -2.98 4.02 -7.80
N GLU A 93 -2.05 3.21 -8.31
CA GLU A 93 -2.17 1.75 -8.28
C GLU A 93 -2.15 1.20 -6.85
N ALA A 94 -1.27 1.72 -5.98
CA ALA A 94 -1.18 1.29 -4.59
C ALA A 94 -2.49 1.57 -3.83
N ARG A 95 -3.10 2.74 -4.04
CA ARG A 95 -4.42 3.09 -3.51
C ARG A 95 -5.50 2.08 -3.95
N LYS A 96 -5.58 1.78 -5.25
CA LYS A 96 -6.50 0.75 -5.76
C LYS A 96 -6.27 -0.63 -5.14
N ARG A 97 -5.00 -1.01 -4.91
CA ARG A 97 -4.66 -2.29 -4.27
C ARG A 97 -5.08 -2.35 -2.81
N LEU A 98 -4.93 -1.26 -2.06
CA LEU A 98 -5.47 -1.15 -0.70
C LEU A 98 -7.00 -1.28 -0.71
N GLY A 99 -7.70 -0.55 -1.60
CA GLY A 99 -9.15 -0.67 -1.78
C GLY A 99 -9.61 -2.10 -2.06
N ALA A 100 -8.93 -2.80 -2.97
CA ALA A 100 -9.25 -4.21 -3.26
C ALA A 100 -9.03 -5.14 -2.05
N LEU A 101 -7.99 -4.88 -1.24
CA LEU A 101 -7.65 -5.69 -0.07
C LEU A 101 -8.56 -5.42 1.15
N MET A 102 -9.33 -4.33 1.16
CA MET A 102 -10.43 -4.13 2.13
C MET A 102 -11.50 -5.21 2.03
N LEU A 103 -11.65 -5.84 0.86
CA LEU A 103 -12.62 -6.92 0.62
C LEU A 103 -12.03 -8.31 0.83
N HIS A 104 -10.81 -8.41 1.38
CA HIS A 104 -10.13 -9.68 1.57
C HIS A 104 -10.86 -10.54 2.62
N PRO A 105 -10.99 -11.88 2.42
CA PRO A 105 -11.70 -12.74 3.36
C PRO A 105 -11.10 -12.75 4.78
N TRP A 106 -9.78 -12.58 4.90
CA TRP A 106 -9.12 -12.62 6.21
C TRP A 106 -9.24 -11.32 7.00
N PRO A 107 -9.82 -11.36 8.21
CA PRO A 107 -9.98 -10.18 9.08
C PRO A 107 -8.68 -9.40 9.30
N ARG A 108 -7.57 -10.11 9.59
CA ARG A 108 -6.25 -9.49 9.83
C ARG A 108 -5.73 -8.67 8.64
N VAL A 109 -6.03 -9.09 7.41
CA VAL A 109 -5.63 -8.33 6.22
C VAL A 109 -6.44 -7.04 6.14
N ARG A 110 -7.75 -7.11 6.39
CA ARG A 110 -8.63 -5.93 6.41
C ARG A 110 -8.21 -4.91 7.45
N THR A 111 -7.92 -5.35 8.69
CA THR A 111 -7.39 -4.47 9.74
C THR A 111 -6.08 -3.80 9.31
N SER A 112 -5.13 -4.58 8.76
CA SER A 112 -3.86 -4.03 8.29
C SER A 112 -4.04 -3.00 7.16
N VAL A 113 -5.04 -3.18 6.28
CA VAL A 113 -5.33 -2.20 5.22
C VAL A 113 -5.88 -0.90 5.80
N VAL A 114 -6.75 -0.99 6.81
CA VAL A 114 -7.30 0.18 7.50
C VAL A 114 -6.21 0.99 8.18
N ASP A 115 -5.24 0.34 8.83
CA ASP A 115 -4.10 1.02 9.46
C ASP A 115 -3.30 1.83 8.43
N GLU A 116 -3.06 1.26 7.25
CA GLU A 116 -2.36 1.97 6.17
C GLU A 116 -3.22 3.08 5.53
N LEU A 117 -4.53 2.85 5.31
CA LEU A 117 -5.44 3.87 4.81
C LEU A 117 -5.57 5.04 5.77
N TRP A 118 -5.56 4.78 7.08
CA TRP A 118 -5.53 5.83 8.09
C TRP A 118 -4.30 6.73 7.90
N ASN A 119 -3.12 6.15 7.73
CA ASN A 119 -1.89 6.92 7.49
C ASN A 119 -1.96 7.72 6.18
N VAL A 120 -2.51 7.14 5.11
CA VAL A 120 -2.62 7.79 3.80
C VAL A 120 -3.61 8.96 3.82
N LEU A 121 -4.74 8.83 4.53
CA LEU A 121 -5.83 9.80 4.50
C LEU A 121 -5.70 10.89 5.56
N SER A 122 -5.11 10.61 6.72
CA SER A 122 -5.14 11.52 7.88
C SER A 122 -4.43 12.87 7.65
N GLY A 123 -3.51 12.96 6.68
CA GLY A 123 -2.80 14.20 6.38
C GLY A 123 -3.54 15.18 5.46
N HIS A 124 -4.52 14.70 4.67
CA HIS A 124 -5.12 15.50 3.58
C HIS A 124 -6.63 15.31 3.42
N GLU A 125 -7.18 14.17 3.86
CA GLU A 125 -8.57 13.78 3.67
C GLU A 125 -9.18 13.42 5.05
N THR A 126 -9.11 14.35 6.01
CA THR A 126 -9.47 14.13 7.43
C THR A 126 -10.88 13.58 7.63
N ASP A 127 -11.83 14.04 6.83
CA ASP A 127 -13.22 13.58 6.90
C ASP A 127 -13.34 12.11 6.48
N LYS A 128 -12.65 11.73 5.40
CA LYS A 128 -12.57 10.34 4.95
C LYS A 128 -11.80 9.47 5.95
N ALA A 129 -10.73 9.98 6.54
CA ALA A 129 -9.99 9.28 7.58
C ALA A 129 -10.89 9.02 8.80
N GLY A 130 -11.67 10.01 9.24
CA GLY A 130 -12.59 9.88 10.38
C GLY A 130 -13.58 8.72 10.22
N ARG A 131 -13.99 8.41 9.00
CA ARG A 131 -14.89 7.29 8.68
C ARG A 131 -14.26 5.91 8.86
N LEU A 132 -12.94 5.81 9.03
CA LEU A 132 -12.25 4.55 9.40
C LEU A 132 -12.42 4.19 10.88
N LYS A 133 -12.92 5.10 11.73
CA LYS A 133 -13.06 4.88 13.17
C LYS A 133 -14.40 4.24 13.52
N GLY A 134 -14.47 3.61 14.69
CA GLY A 134 -15.72 3.12 15.28
C GLY A 134 -16.32 1.87 14.62
N VAL A 135 -15.58 1.24 13.70
CA VAL A 135 -15.99 0.02 12.99
C VAL A 135 -14.94 -1.06 13.20
N ASP A 136 -15.36 -2.27 13.55
CA ASP A 136 -14.50 -3.44 13.46
C ASP A 136 -14.45 -3.93 12.00
N TRP A 137 -13.46 -3.45 11.26
CA TRP A 137 -13.28 -3.79 9.84
C TRP A 137 -12.92 -5.27 9.59
N GLY A 138 -12.47 -5.97 10.63
CA GLY A 138 -12.25 -7.42 10.58
C GLY A 138 -13.56 -8.21 10.53
N THR A 139 -14.66 -7.64 10.99
CA THR A 139 -15.99 -8.29 11.04
C THR A 139 -17.06 -7.55 10.25
N ALA A 140 -16.76 -6.34 9.74
CA ALA A 140 -17.67 -5.53 8.95
C ALA A 140 -18.30 -6.30 7.78
N ALA A 141 -19.58 -6.03 7.54
CA ALA A 141 -20.34 -6.65 6.47
C ALA A 141 -19.78 -6.26 5.09
N LYS A 142 -19.85 -7.20 4.14
CA LYS A 142 -19.32 -7.02 2.77
C LYS A 142 -19.93 -5.82 2.05
N GLY A 143 -21.20 -5.49 2.31
CA GLY A 143 -21.87 -4.30 1.78
C GLY A 143 -21.21 -3.01 2.27
N SER A 144 -20.99 -2.89 3.59
CA SER A 144 -20.32 -1.74 4.21
C SER A 144 -18.89 -1.57 3.69
N LEU A 145 -18.15 -2.67 3.50
CA LEU A 145 -16.79 -2.63 2.95
C LEU A 145 -16.76 -2.11 1.50
N LYS A 146 -17.71 -2.55 0.66
CA LYS A 146 -17.82 -2.09 -0.74
C LYS A 146 -18.18 -0.61 -0.82
N GLN A 147 -19.22 -0.20 -0.08
CA GLN A 147 -19.66 1.19 -0.04
C GLN A 147 -18.50 2.10 0.39
N PHE A 148 -17.79 1.69 1.44
CA PHE A 148 -16.66 2.45 1.95
C PHE A 148 -15.50 2.56 0.93
N GLY A 149 -15.16 1.47 0.23
CA GLY A 149 -14.17 1.51 -0.84
C GLY A 149 -14.52 2.50 -1.95
N SER A 150 -15.79 2.48 -2.42
CA SER A 150 -16.30 3.42 -3.41
C SER A 150 -16.25 4.86 -2.92
N ASP A 151 -16.61 5.11 -1.67
CA ASP A 151 -16.63 6.47 -1.10
C ASP A 151 -15.22 7.06 -0.90
N LEU A 152 -14.21 6.21 -0.71
CA LEU A 152 -12.82 6.64 -0.67
C LEU A 152 -12.25 6.94 -2.07
N GLY A 153 -12.95 6.57 -3.14
CA GLY A 153 -12.47 6.68 -4.52
C GLY A 153 -11.38 5.66 -4.85
N LEU A 154 -11.44 4.48 -4.21
CA LEU A 154 -10.46 3.39 -4.33
C LEU A 154 -10.95 2.24 -5.21
#